data_AF-A0A926UNI0-F1
#
_entry.id   AF-A0A926UNI0-F1
#
_cell.length_a   1.000
_cell.length_b   1.000
_cell.length_c   1.000
_cell.angle_alpha   90.00
_cell.angle_beta   90.00
_cell.angle_gamma   90.00
#
_symmetry.space_group_name_H-M   'P 1'
#
loop_
_entity.id
_entity.type
_entity.pdbx_description
1 polymer ?
#
loop_
_entity_poly.entity_id
_entity_poly.type
_entity_poly.pdbx_seq_one_letter_code
_entity_poly.pdbx_strand_id
1 'polypeptide(L)'
;MSDQNPYEKLGVSEDATFDEIQDARNRLLEQYHGDGASLELVEAAYDAILMERLRMRQEGKIKVPERIRFPEMRSPSVTPESSPQVLQSPAWLQRTLDQPSLTDILVPGGWYLGLSLISVFFPAAILQLTLAAGVGVSIYFLNRKESIFYRAVLLTLVSLIIGLISGGLIAGWLLPQLPLINLTANQFSTLLTFILMWLVTSFLR
;
A
#
# COMPACT_ATOMS: atom_id res chain seq x y z
N MET A 1 -52.79 -40.72 6.42
CA MET A 1 -53.15 -39.29 6.60
C MET A 1 -52.18 -38.54 5.72
N SER A 2 -52.67 -37.77 4.75
CA SER A 2 -51.86 -37.29 3.63
C SER A 2 -50.78 -36.33 4.12
N ASP A 3 -49.52 -36.73 3.99
CA ASP A 3 -48.34 -35.89 4.18
C ASP A 3 -48.31 -34.81 3.09
N GLN A 4 -49.16 -33.80 3.25
CA GLN A 4 -49.13 -32.62 2.39
C GLN A 4 -47.84 -31.86 2.65
N ASN A 5 -47.16 -31.54 1.56
CA ASN A 5 -45.86 -30.89 1.56
C ASN A 5 -45.95 -29.54 2.31
N PRO A 6 -45.05 -29.23 3.25
CA PRO A 6 -45.04 -27.95 3.96
C PRO A 6 -45.09 -26.71 3.04
N TYR A 7 -44.50 -26.79 1.84
CA TYR A 7 -44.55 -25.73 0.83
C TYR A 7 -45.97 -25.52 0.28
N GLU A 8 -46.72 -26.59 0.05
CA GLU A 8 -48.12 -26.52 -0.39
C GLU A 8 -49.04 -25.92 0.68
N LYS A 9 -48.80 -26.21 1.97
CA LYS A 9 -49.57 -25.64 3.09
C LYS A 9 -49.40 -24.12 3.22
N LEU A 10 -48.24 -23.60 2.85
CA LEU A 10 -47.97 -22.15 2.79
C LEU A 10 -48.33 -21.54 1.43
N GLY A 11 -48.73 -22.34 0.44
CA GLY A 11 -49.06 -21.88 -0.91
C GLY A 11 -47.85 -21.34 -1.69
N VAL A 12 -46.65 -21.86 -1.40
CA VAL A 12 -45.39 -21.44 -2.03
C VAL A 12 -44.75 -22.60 -2.79
N SER A 13 -43.95 -22.27 -3.80
CA SER A 13 -43.14 -23.27 -4.52
C SER A 13 -41.99 -23.78 -3.64
N GLU A 14 -41.53 -25.00 -3.87
CA GLU A 14 -40.35 -25.57 -3.19
C GLU A 14 -39.07 -24.75 -3.44
N ASP A 15 -38.99 -24.09 -4.59
CA ASP A 15 -37.87 -23.23 -5.00
C ASP A 15 -38.00 -21.77 -4.49
N ALA A 16 -39.06 -21.43 -3.75
CA ALA A 16 -39.30 -20.07 -3.28
C ALA A 16 -38.14 -19.54 -2.42
N THR A 17 -37.87 -18.25 -2.53
CA THR A 17 -36.88 -17.58 -1.68
C THR A 17 -37.37 -17.51 -0.23
N PHE A 18 -36.43 -17.33 0.71
CA PHE A 18 -36.79 -17.22 2.13
C PHE A 18 -37.75 -16.05 2.40
N ASP A 19 -37.55 -14.94 1.68
CA ASP A 19 -38.38 -13.75 1.80
C ASP A 19 -39.83 -14.04 1.34
N GLU A 20 -40.02 -14.79 0.25
CA GLU A 20 -41.35 -15.20 -0.23
C GLU A 20 -42.08 -16.12 0.75
N ILE A 21 -41.35 -17.01 1.44
CA ILE A 21 -41.91 -17.89 2.47
C ILE A 21 -42.36 -17.07 3.69
N GLN A 22 -41.57 -16.07 4.09
CA GLN A 22 -41.90 -15.18 5.20
C GLN A 22 -43.13 -14.32 4.88
N ASP A 23 -43.22 -13.79 3.65
CA ASP A 23 -44.39 -13.04 3.19
C ASP A 23 -45.64 -13.91 3.12
N ALA A 24 -45.52 -15.16 2.66
CA ALA A 24 -46.65 -16.10 2.64
C ALA A 24 -47.17 -16.42 4.04
N ARG A 25 -46.28 -16.65 5.01
CA ARG A 25 -46.65 -16.82 6.42
C ARG A 25 -47.40 -15.59 6.94
N ASN A 26 -46.88 -14.38 6.72
CA ASN A 26 -47.51 -13.15 7.21
C ASN A 26 -48.92 -12.96 6.62
N ARG A 27 -49.12 -13.22 5.31
CA ARG A 27 -50.45 -13.17 4.70
C ARG A 27 -51.43 -14.16 5.31
N LEU A 28 -50.98 -15.39 5.59
CA LEU A 28 -51.83 -16.42 6.18
C LEU A 28 -52.16 -16.12 7.65
N LEU A 29 -51.20 -15.59 8.41
CA LEU A 29 -51.45 -15.12 9.78
C LEU A 29 -52.47 -13.97 9.81
N GLU A 30 -52.44 -13.08 8.81
CA GLU A 30 -53.43 -12.02 8.66
C GLU A 30 -54.81 -12.54 8.21
N GLN A 31 -54.84 -13.61 7.41
CA GLN A 31 -56.09 -14.18 6.94
C GLN A 31 -56.82 -15.02 8.02
N TYR A 32 -56.07 -15.67 8.92
CA TYR A 32 -56.59 -16.55 9.96
C TYR A 32 -56.66 -15.90 11.36
N HIS A 33 -56.82 -14.57 11.44
CA HIS A 33 -57.00 -13.83 12.69
C HIS A 33 -58.19 -14.36 13.53
N GLY A 34 -57.93 -15.35 14.40
CA GLY A 34 -58.90 -15.90 15.36
C GLY A 34 -59.10 -17.42 15.31
N ASP A 35 -58.54 -18.14 14.33
CA ASP A 35 -58.63 -19.61 14.25
C ASP A 35 -57.31 -20.27 14.66
N GLY A 36 -57.19 -20.63 15.95
CA GLY A 36 -55.96 -21.15 16.54
C GLY A 36 -55.43 -22.42 15.87
N ALA A 37 -56.31 -23.29 15.37
CA ALA A 37 -55.90 -24.53 14.71
C ALA A 37 -55.24 -24.27 13.34
N SER A 38 -55.75 -23.30 12.60
CA SER A 38 -55.18 -22.88 11.32
C SER A 38 -53.85 -22.14 11.49
N LEU A 39 -53.71 -21.35 12.55
CA LEU A 39 -52.44 -20.68 12.89
C LEU A 39 -51.35 -21.69 13.28
N GLU A 40 -51.68 -22.69 14.10
CA GLU A 40 -50.73 -23.75 14.49
C GLU A 40 -50.24 -24.54 13.27
N LEU A 41 -51.12 -24.82 12.30
CA LEU A 41 -50.75 -25.48 11.04
C LEU A 41 -49.80 -24.64 10.18
N VAL A 42 -50.00 -23.32 10.12
CA VAL A 42 -49.13 -22.39 9.39
C VAL A 42 -47.75 -22.30 10.04
N GLU A 43 -47.69 -22.23 11.36
CA GLU A 43 -46.42 -22.20 12.10
C GLU A 43 -45.67 -23.53 11.99
N ALA A 44 -46.37 -24.66 12.11
CA ALA A 44 -45.77 -25.98 11.93
C ALA A 44 -45.22 -26.18 10.50
N ALA A 45 -45.90 -25.66 9.47
CA ALA A 45 -45.41 -25.70 8.09
C ALA A 45 -44.16 -24.82 7.90
N TYR A 46 -44.14 -23.63 8.50
CA TYR A 46 -42.99 -22.73 8.46
C TYR A 46 -41.76 -23.35 9.14
N ASP A 47 -41.93 -23.93 10.33
CA ASP A 47 -40.85 -24.59 11.06
C ASP A 47 -40.30 -25.81 10.31
N ALA A 48 -41.17 -26.59 9.65
CA ALA A 48 -40.74 -27.72 8.82
C ALA A 48 -39.86 -27.27 7.64
N ILE A 49 -40.23 -26.17 6.95
CA ILE A 49 -39.42 -25.60 5.86
C ILE A 49 -38.09 -25.07 6.37
N LEU A 50 -38.10 -24.40 7.53
CA LEU A 50 -36.90 -23.87 8.17
C LEU A 50 -35.91 -25.00 8.52
N MET A 51 -36.40 -26.07 9.13
CA MET A 51 -35.59 -27.24 9.49
C MET A 51 -35.06 -27.97 8.26
N GLU A 52 -35.86 -28.12 7.21
CA GLU A 52 -35.42 -28.74 5.95
C GLU A 52 -34.31 -27.92 5.28
N ARG A 53 -34.41 -26.58 5.26
CA ARG A 53 -33.34 -25.71 4.74
C ARG A 53 -32.09 -25.68 5.61
N LEU A 54 -32.24 -25.80 6.93
CA LEU A 54 -31.11 -25.97 7.85
C LEU A 54 -30.39 -27.30 7.58
N ARG A 55 -31.14 -28.38 7.37
CA ARG A 55 -30.60 -29.69 6.98
C ARG A 55 -29.87 -29.61 5.64
N MET A 56 -30.42 -28.94 4.63
CA MET A 56 -29.72 -28.69 3.36
C MET A 56 -28.41 -27.88 3.53
N ARG A 57 -28.38 -26.91 4.47
CA ARG A 57 -27.14 -26.20 4.85
C ARG A 57 -26.11 -27.13 5.49
N GLN A 58 -26.55 -27.99 6.40
CA GLN A 58 -25.68 -28.94 7.11
C GLN A 58 -25.15 -30.06 6.19
N GLU A 59 -25.97 -30.53 5.23
CA GLU A 59 -25.59 -31.54 4.24
C GLU A 59 -24.68 -30.98 3.12
N GLY A 60 -24.37 -29.68 3.12
CA GLY A 60 -23.48 -29.05 2.12
C GLY A 60 -24.07 -28.97 0.71
N LYS A 61 -25.39 -29.17 0.54
CA LYS A 61 -26.10 -29.12 -0.75
C LYS A 61 -26.45 -27.71 -1.20
N ILE A 62 -26.28 -26.71 -0.33
CA ILE A 62 -26.37 -25.31 -0.76
C ILE A 62 -25.08 -24.99 -1.54
N LYS A 63 -25.22 -24.75 -2.84
CA LYS A 63 -24.14 -24.25 -3.70
C LYS A 63 -23.61 -22.94 -3.11
N VAL A 64 -22.54 -23.02 -2.33
CA VAL A 64 -21.83 -21.84 -1.84
C VAL A 64 -21.17 -21.19 -3.06
N PRO A 65 -21.49 -19.92 -3.38
CA PRO A 65 -20.77 -19.20 -4.41
C PRO A 65 -19.27 -19.20 -4.06
N GLU A 66 -18.41 -19.61 -4.99
CA GLU A 66 -16.96 -19.78 -4.78
C GLU A 66 -16.25 -18.52 -4.27
N ARG A 67 -16.91 -17.36 -4.34
CA ARG A 67 -16.47 -16.07 -3.77
C ARG A 67 -16.09 -16.15 -2.27
N ILE A 68 -16.61 -17.13 -1.54
CA ILE A 68 -16.33 -17.31 -0.10
C ILE A 68 -15.34 -18.46 0.16
N ARG A 69 -15.14 -19.38 -0.80
CA ARG A 69 -14.27 -20.55 -0.60
C ARG A 69 -12.79 -20.24 -0.83
N PHE A 70 -12.50 -19.22 -1.65
CA PHE A 70 -11.13 -18.75 -1.92
C PHE A 70 -11.04 -17.22 -2.01
N PRO A 71 -11.11 -16.48 -0.87
CA PRO A 71 -10.90 -15.03 -0.85
C PRO A 71 -9.49 -14.60 -1.32
N GLU A 72 -8.55 -15.55 -1.31
CA GLU A 72 -7.14 -15.38 -1.72
C GLU A 72 -6.93 -15.43 -3.25
N MET A 73 -7.87 -15.99 -4.01
CA MET A 73 -7.85 -15.93 -5.48
C MET A 73 -8.48 -14.62 -5.97
N ARG A 74 -8.04 -13.49 -5.40
CA ARG A 74 -8.17 -12.21 -6.07
C ARG A 74 -7.24 -12.24 -7.28
N SER A 75 -7.74 -12.71 -8.42
CA SER A 75 -7.38 -12.08 -9.68
C SER A 75 -7.97 -10.68 -9.64
N PRO A 76 -7.17 -9.60 -9.56
CA PRO A 76 -7.72 -8.28 -9.77
C PRO A 76 -8.20 -8.23 -11.22
N SER A 77 -9.51 -8.13 -11.42
CA SER A 77 -10.09 -7.66 -12.66
C SER A 77 -9.68 -6.21 -12.83
N VAL A 78 -8.46 -6.00 -13.32
CA VAL A 78 -8.00 -4.70 -13.79
C VAL A 78 -8.55 -4.55 -15.20
N THR A 79 -9.56 -3.72 -15.33
CA THR A 79 -9.94 -3.06 -16.58
C THR A 79 -8.66 -2.65 -17.33
N PRO A 80 -8.40 -3.12 -18.57
CA PRO A 80 -7.25 -2.65 -19.31
C PRO A 80 -7.55 -1.25 -19.81
N GLU A 81 -7.34 -0.24 -18.97
CA GLU A 81 -7.00 1.08 -19.46
C GLU A 81 -5.59 0.97 -20.05
N SER A 82 -5.56 1.03 -21.39
CA SER A 82 -4.39 1.17 -22.20
C SER A 82 -3.57 2.38 -21.74
N SER A 83 -2.59 2.15 -20.89
CA SER A 83 -1.48 3.07 -20.66
C SER A 83 -0.25 2.52 -21.39
N PRO A 84 0.51 3.38 -22.09
CA PRO A 84 1.62 2.93 -22.90
C PRO A 84 2.68 2.29 -22.01
N GLN A 85 3.19 1.14 -22.47
CA GLN A 85 4.24 0.36 -21.82
C GLN A 85 5.52 1.21 -21.68
N VAL A 86 5.64 1.91 -20.55
CA VAL A 86 6.93 2.44 -20.11
C VAL A 86 7.70 1.28 -19.52
N LEU A 87 8.93 1.08 -20.01
CA LEU A 87 9.81 -0.03 -19.67
C LEU A 87 9.70 -0.43 -18.19
N GLN A 88 9.29 -1.68 -17.95
CA GLN A 88 9.20 -2.23 -16.61
C GLN A 88 10.61 -2.36 -16.01
N SER A 89 10.97 -1.38 -15.19
CA SER A 89 12.15 -1.48 -14.32
C SER A 89 11.94 -2.61 -13.29
N PRO A 90 13.00 -3.28 -12.83
CA PRO A 90 12.91 -4.39 -11.89
C PRO A 90 12.10 -4.04 -10.63
N ALA A 91 11.31 -4.98 -10.11
CA ALA A 91 10.42 -4.75 -8.96
C ALA A 91 11.13 -4.29 -7.67
N TRP A 92 12.43 -4.61 -7.51
CA TRP A 92 13.24 -4.09 -6.40
C TRP A 92 13.52 -2.59 -6.52
N LEU A 93 13.69 -2.10 -7.75
CA LEU A 93 13.90 -0.68 -8.09
C LEU A 93 12.61 0.12 -7.92
N GLN A 94 11.47 -0.44 -8.31
CA GLN A 94 10.16 0.19 -8.11
C GLN A 94 9.79 0.31 -6.62
N ARG A 95 10.28 -0.61 -5.77
CA ARG A 95 10.04 -0.57 -4.33
C ARG A 95 10.93 0.41 -3.58
N THR A 96 12.09 0.75 -4.16
CA THR A 96 13.05 1.74 -3.61
C THR A 96 12.81 3.16 -4.10
N LEU A 97 12.09 3.33 -5.22
CA LEU A 97 11.84 4.62 -5.85
C LEU A 97 10.47 5.14 -5.40
N ASP A 98 10.47 6.10 -4.47
CA ASP A 98 9.25 6.80 -4.07
C ASP A 98 8.83 7.78 -5.19
N GLN A 99 7.54 8.14 -5.27
CA GLN A 99 7.11 9.27 -6.11
C GLN A 99 7.26 10.54 -5.27
N PRO A 100 8.34 11.32 -5.43
CA PRO A 100 8.65 12.37 -4.48
C PRO A 100 7.68 13.54 -4.67
N SER A 101 7.02 13.96 -3.58
CA SER A 101 6.29 15.22 -3.57
C SER A 101 7.29 16.38 -3.71
N LEU A 102 6.93 17.46 -4.42
CA LEU A 102 7.85 18.60 -4.63
C LEU A 102 8.40 19.17 -3.30
N THR A 103 7.62 19.10 -2.24
CA THR A 103 8.01 19.46 -0.87
C THR A 103 9.11 18.56 -0.30
N ASP A 104 9.10 17.26 -0.60
CA ASP A 104 10.13 16.31 -0.18
C ASP A 104 11.44 16.47 -0.96
N ILE A 105 11.44 17.25 -2.04
CA ILE A 105 12.62 17.60 -2.84
C ILE A 105 13.19 18.96 -2.42
N LEU A 106 12.32 19.97 -2.29
CA LEU A 106 12.72 21.35 -2.00
C LEU A 106 13.35 21.51 -0.61
N VAL A 107 12.79 20.85 0.41
CA VAL A 107 13.25 21.02 1.79
C VAL A 107 14.68 20.47 1.99
N PRO A 108 15.00 19.22 1.63
CA PRO A 108 16.38 18.75 1.68
C PRO A 108 17.26 19.51 0.69
N GLY A 109 16.75 19.90 -0.49
CA GLY A 109 17.47 20.71 -1.46
C GLY A 109 17.96 22.04 -0.90
N GLY A 110 17.12 22.74 -0.14
CA GLY A 110 17.49 23.98 0.54
C GLY A 110 18.59 23.77 1.60
N TRP A 111 18.53 22.67 2.35
CA TRP A 111 19.55 22.37 3.35
C TRP A 111 20.90 22.04 2.72
N TYR A 112 20.94 21.17 1.71
CA TYR A 112 22.19 20.84 1.01
C TYR A 112 22.74 22.01 0.20
N LEU A 113 21.90 22.91 -0.34
CA LEU A 113 22.36 24.16 -0.93
C LEU A 113 23.04 25.07 0.11
N GLY A 114 22.43 25.22 1.29
CA GLY A 114 23.03 25.98 2.39
C GLY A 114 24.37 25.41 2.83
N LEU A 115 24.44 24.09 3.04
CA LEU A 115 25.67 23.38 3.39
C LEU A 115 26.74 23.46 2.28
N SER A 116 26.33 23.38 1.03
CA SER A 116 27.19 23.53 -0.15
C SER A 116 27.84 24.92 -0.23
N LEU A 117 27.06 25.99 -0.04
CA LEU A 117 27.57 27.36 0.03
C LEU A 117 28.57 27.51 1.18
N ILE A 118 28.22 27.04 2.38
CA ILE A 118 29.13 27.06 3.54
C ILE A 118 30.43 26.30 3.24
N SER A 119 30.36 25.18 2.53
CA SER A 119 31.55 24.39 2.17
C SER A 119 32.50 25.12 1.21
N VAL A 120 32.01 26.07 0.40
CA VAL A 120 32.84 26.81 -0.56
C VAL A 120 33.47 28.05 0.08
N PHE A 121 32.72 28.75 0.94
CA PHE A 121 33.18 30.00 1.55
C PHE A 121 34.03 29.82 2.80
N PHE A 122 34.03 28.64 3.42
CA PHE A 122 34.72 28.40 4.69
C PHE A 122 35.91 27.42 4.60
N PRO A 123 36.92 27.56 5.48
CA PRO A 123 38.14 26.75 5.47
C PRO A 123 37.91 25.27 5.84
N ALA A 124 38.94 24.44 5.59
CA ALA A 124 38.89 22.98 5.68
C ALA A 124 38.38 22.39 7.01
N ALA A 125 38.57 23.09 8.13
CA ALA A 125 38.06 22.68 9.45
C ALA A 125 36.53 22.66 9.51
N ILE A 126 35.86 23.53 8.76
CA ILE A 126 34.40 23.64 8.73
C ILE A 126 33.80 22.58 7.80
N LEU A 127 34.54 22.11 6.79
CA LEU A 127 34.10 21.04 5.88
C LEU A 127 33.68 19.77 6.61
N GLN A 128 34.45 19.36 7.63
CA GLN A 128 34.14 18.17 8.43
C GLN A 128 32.84 18.34 9.23
N LEU A 129 32.61 19.53 9.78
CA LEU A 129 31.39 19.85 10.50
C LEU A 129 30.18 19.91 9.56
N THR A 130 30.34 20.47 8.37
CA THR A 130 29.31 20.53 7.33
C THR A 130 28.96 19.13 6.82
N LEU A 131 29.94 18.24 6.64
CA LEU A 131 29.73 16.84 6.31
C LEU A 131 28.97 16.10 7.43
N ALA A 132 29.39 16.27 8.68
CA ALA A 132 28.71 15.66 9.84
C ALA A 132 27.25 16.14 9.95
N ALA A 133 27.01 17.45 9.76
CA ALA A 133 25.67 18.01 9.72
C ALA A 133 24.85 17.46 8.54
N GLY A 134 25.46 17.33 7.36
CA GLY A 134 24.85 16.73 6.18
C GLY A 134 24.43 15.27 6.41
N VAL A 135 25.28 14.47 7.06
CA VAL A 135 24.95 13.09 7.47
C VAL A 135 23.77 13.08 8.43
N GLY A 136 23.79 13.93 9.47
CA GLY A 136 22.71 14.02 10.45
C GLY A 136 21.36 14.37 9.82
N VAL A 137 21.35 15.34 8.90
CA VAL A 137 20.13 15.71 8.16
C VAL A 137 19.69 14.60 7.21
N SER A 138 20.63 13.91 6.55
CA SER A 138 20.31 12.78 5.69
C SER A 138 19.60 11.67 6.48
N ILE A 139 20.15 11.31 7.64
CA ILE A 139 19.59 10.27 8.52
C ILE A 139 18.21 10.70 9.02
N TYR A 140 18.03 11.96 9.42
CA TYR A 140 16.76 12.48 9.93
C TYR A 140 15.64 12.41 8.87
N PHE A 141 15.89 12.93 7.67
CA PHE A 141 14.88 12.93 6.60
C PHE A 141 14.55 11.51 6.12
N LEU A 142 15.55 10.64 6.02
CA LEU A 142 15.37 9.28 5.55
C LEU A 142 14.68 8.40 6.62
N ASN A 143 14.99 8.61 7.90
CA ASN A 143 14.27 7.97 9.01
C ASN A 143 12.80 8.41 9.08
N ARG A 144 12.52 9.70 8.80
CA ARG A 144 11.15 10.23 8.77
C ARG A 144 10.28 9.58 7.68
N LYS A 145 10.87 9.20 6.54
CA LYS A 145 10.15 8.59 5.41
C LYS A 145 9.93 7.08 5.55
N GLU A 146 10.95 6.33 5.99
CA GLU A 146 10.91 4.87 6.03
C GLU A 146 10.51 4.28 7.39
N SER A 147 10.62 5.03 8.50
CA SER A 147 10.57 4.53 9.89
C SER A 147 11.63 3.45 10.24
N ILE A 148 12.53 3.12 9.30
CA ILE A 148 13.56 2.09 9.44
C ILE A 148 14.94 2.76 9.56
N PHE A 149 15.41 2.98 10.80
CA PHE A 149 16.67 3.68 11.08
C PHE A 149 17.91 3.04 10.45
N TYR A 150 18.03 1.71 10.49
CA TYR A 150 19.25 1.03 10.02
C TYR A 150 19.45 1.16 8.50
N ARG A 151 18.36 1.14 7.71
CA ARG A 151 18.43 1.35 6.25
C ARG A 151 18.87 2.76 5.92
N ALA A 152 18.31 3.74 6.64
CA ALA A 152 18.70 5.13 6.47
C ALA A 152 20.20 5.33 6.75
N VAL A 153 20.72 4.76 7.84
CA VAL A 153 22.15 4.82 8.15
C VAL A 153 23.00 4.14 7.06
N LEU A 154 22.58 2.97 6.56
CA LEU A 154 23.35 2.24 5.55
C LEU A 154 23.37 2.99 4.21
N LEU A 155 22.24 3.52 3.76
CA LEU A 155 22.14 4.33 2.53
C LEU A 155 22.97 5.61 2.61
N THR A 156 22.96 6.29 3.76
CA THR A 156 23.78 7.50 3.96
C THR A 156 25.27 7.21 3.96
N LEU A 157 25.69 6.11 4.58
CA LEU A 157 27.10 5.66 4.54
C LEU A 157 27.54 5.31 3.12
N VAL A 158 26.72 4.55 2.39
CA VAL A 158 27.01 4.17 1.00
C VAL A 158 27.12 5.42 0.12
N SER A 159 26.17 6.35 0.24
CA SER A 159 26.19 7.63 -0.48
C SER A 159 27.42 8.46 -0.15
N LEU A 160 27.84 8.49 1.12
CA LEU A 160 29.00 9.25 1.58
C LEU A 160 30.30 8.68 1.01
N ILE A 161 30.47 7.36 1.07
CA ILE A 161 31.66 6.68 0.53
C ILE A 161 31.74 6.90 -0.99
N ILE A 162 30.62 6.68 -1.70
CA ILE A 162 30.56 6.87 -3.15
C ILE A 162 30.85 8.33 -3.49
N GLY A 163 30.26 9.29 -2.78
CA GLY A 163 30.45 10.72 -3.02
C GLY A 163 31.88 11.18 -2.79
N LEU A 164 32.52 10.74 -1.70
CA LEU A 164 33.91 11.13 -1.41
C LEU A 164 34.89 10.55 -2.43
N ILE A 165 34.74 9.27 -2.77
CA ILE A 165 35.63 8.58 -3.71
C ILE A 165 35.45 9.17 -5.11
N SER A 166 34.21 9.23 -5.61
CA SER A 166 33.94 9.79 -6.93
C SER A 166 34.32 11.27 -7.00
N GLY A 167 34.02 12.05 -5.97
CA GLY A 167 34.38 13.47 -5.86
C GLY A 167 35.88 13.70 -5.87
N GLY A 168 36.64 12.88 -5.14
CA GLY A 168 38.10 12.95 -5.13
C GLY A 168 38.73 12.58 -6.47
N LEU A 169 38.23 11.51 -7.12
CA LEU A 169 38.72 11.07 -8.43
C LEU A 169 38.42 12.09 -9.53
N ILE A 170 37.18 12.59 -9.57
CA ILE A 170 36.76 13.60 -10.55
C ILE A 170 37.51 14.90 -10.29
N ALA A 171 37.66 15.33 -9.03
CA ALA A 171 38.45 16.52 -8.72
C ALA A 171 39.90 16.38 -9.16
N GLY A 172 40.53 15.24 -8.88
CA GLY A 172 41.92 14.97 -9.25
C GLY A 172 42.15 14.97 -10.77
N TRP A 173 41.13 14.61 -11.55
CA TRP A 173 41.22 14.61 -13.01
C TRP A 173 40.81 15.95 -13.66
N LEU A 174 39.83 16.64 -13.06
CA LEU A 174 39.18 17.84 -13.63
C LEU A 174 39.83 19.15 -13.19
N LEU A 175 40.24 19.30 -11.92
CA LEU A 175 40.88 20.53 -11.42
C LEU A 175 42.17 20.89 -12.19
N PRO A 176 43.05 19.93 -12.56
CA PRO A 176 44.22 20.25 -13.37
C PRO A 176 43.89 20.82 -14.75
N GLN A 177 42.69 20.57 -15.27
CA GLN A 177 42.24 21.03 -16.60
C GLN A 177 41.54 22.40 -16.54
N LEU A 178 41.17 22.88 -15.35
CA LEU A 178 40.44 24.13 -15.14
C LEU A 178 41.18 25.04 -14.13
N PRO A 179 42.33 25.63 -14.52
CA PRO A 179 43.14 26.47 -13.63
C PRO A 179 42.46 27.79 -13.23
N LEU A 180 41.30 28.13 -13.82
CA LEU A 180 40.51 29.32 -13.44
C LEU A 180 39.73 29.13 -12.12
N ILE A 181 39.56 27.89 -11.67
CA ILE A 181 38.74 27.56 -10.50
C ILE A 181 39.66 27.28 -9.30
N ASN A 182 39.74 28.24 -8.38
CA ASN A 182 40.46 28.11 -7.10
C ASN A 182 39.70 27.23 -6.07
N LEU A 183 39.18 26.07 -6.49
CA LEU A 183 38.60 25.10 -5.57
C LEU A 183 39.65 24.05 -5.20
N THR A 184 39.69 23.69 -3.92
CA THR A 184 40.49 22.55 -3.48
C THR A 184 39.79 21.24 -3.85
N ALA A 185 40.57 20.18 -4.08
CA ALA A 185 40.01 18.86 -4.39
C ALA A 185 39.02 18.37 -3.31
N ASN A 186 39.28 18.74 -2.05
CA ASN A 186 38.41 18.40 -0.92
C ASN A 186 37.07 19.14 -0.98
N GLN A 187 37.04 20.44 -1.34
CA GLN A 187 35.81 21.20 -1.49
C GLN A 187 34.96 20.69 -2.65
N PHE A 188 35.58 20.30 -3.77
CA PHE A 188 34.86 19.71 -4.88
C PHE A 188 34.22 18.36 -4.49
N SER A 189 34.96 17.55 -3.73
CA SER A 189 34.47 16.26 -3.25
C SER A 189 33.30 16.39 -2.27
N THR A 190 33.32 17.37 -1.36
CA THR A 190 32.19 17.64 -0.45
C THR A 190 30.95 18.12 -1.19
N LEU A 191 31.11 18.98 -2.20
CA LEU A 191 30.00 19.43 -3.05
C LEU A 191 29.33 18.27 -3.77
N LEU A 192 30.12 17.38 -4.39
CA LEU A 192 29.58 16.20 -5.07
C LEU A 192 28.86 15.29 -4.08
N THR A 193 29.42 15.13 -2.88
CA THR A 193 28.82 14.31 -1.82
C THR A 193 27.48 14.88 -1.36
N PHE A 194 27.33 16.20 -1.24
CA PHE A 194 26.05 16.82 -0.92
C PHE A 194 25.01 16.66 -2.03
N ILE A 195 25.42 16.73 -3.30
CA ILE A 195 24.52 16.47 -4.44
C ILE A 195 24.03 15.03 -4.41
N LEU A 196 24.92 14.06 -4.16
CA LEU A 196 24.55 12.65 -4.04
C LEU A 196 23.65 12.40 -2.83
N MET A 197 23.97 12.97 -1.67
CA MET A 197 23.12 12.86 -0.48
C MET A 197 21.74 13.48 -0.69
N TRP A 198 21.66 14.61 -1.38
CA TRP A 198 20.39 15.21 -1.78
C TRP A 198 19.59 14.27 -2.67
N LEU A 199 20.22 13.70 -3.69
CA LEU A 199 19.55 12.78 -4.61
C LEU A 199 19.05 11.51 -3.89
N VAL A 200 19.86 10.94 -3.00
CA VAL A 200 19.50 9.77 -2.20
C VAL A 200 18.36 10.09 -1.24
N THR A 201 18.39 11.21 -0.52
CA THR A 201 17.31 11.59 0.41
C THR A 201 16.01 11.99 -0.30
N SER A 202 16.11 12.45 -1.54
CA SER A 202 14.96 12.92 -2.31
C SER A 202 14.26 11.79 -3.06
N PHE A 203 15.02 10.85 -3.65
CA PHE A 203 14.49 9.82 -4.54
C PHE A 203 14.48 8.40 -3.97
N LEU A 204 15.25 8.08 -2.92
CA LEU A 204 15.20 6.77 -2.29
C LEU A 204 14.29 6.77 -1.06
N ARG A 205 13.48 5.72 -0.98
CA ARG A 205 12.87 5.23 0.26
C ARG A 205 13.90 4.36 0.98
#